data_AF-A0AAX3E033-F1
#
_entry.id   AF-A0AAX3E033-F1
#
_cell.length_a   1.000
_cell.length_b   1.000
_cell.length_c   1.000
_cell.angle_alpha   90.00
_cell.angle_beta   90.00
_cell.angle_gamma   90.00
#
_symmetry.space_group_name_H-M   'P 1'
#
loop_
_entity.id
_entity.type
_entity.pdbx_description
1 polymer ?
#
loop_
_entity_poly.entity_id
_entity_poly.type
_entity_poly.pdbx_seq_one_letter_code
_entity_poly.pdbx_strand_id
1 'polypeptide(L)'
;MRSVVRRAKRWLYLGHRWLGIAGCLLFAMWFISGVVMMYVAFPHYDKEERWAALPDLTWQRVALPPDQAMQVAGVTHYPRELRLVMLDTEPVYRLLDWSGRRTTVSAVDGRKIDQVSTDQALGIARHHPAAVAPRLIETVDRDQWSVTSRYDAFRPLYLIGLGDAAGTELYVASRGGEIVLDTTRQERIWNWFGAIPHWIYFTVLRQDGPLWRQVVLWVSGILMTVAASGIWIGLLRAGLRRRYASGRITPYRGWMAWHHITGLIGGVVVLTWMASGWLSMNPGEAFARRGESRDMLQRYAGHNAPTIDAKLPTTLLPGVVEARFAWIGGTPLMLLGHRDGRQTAADPEDGTAKRLSEETTIAAAATLLPDATMVLRQRLERYDTYWYQHHRQRSLPVLRVGFDDPASTWFHIDPATGELLGRSDTSARSYRWLFNAPHSFDFPVLLAYRPAWDLVVIVLSLAGLVISVSGVVIGWRRLVR
;
A
#
# COMPACT_ATOMS: atom_id res chain seq x y z
N MET A 1 -17.45 -48.45 10.87
CA MET A 1 -17.55 -47.07 11.42
C MET A 1 -16.58 -46.78 12.59
N ARG A 2 -16.57 -47.57 13.69
CA ARG A 2 -15.68 -47.32 14.87
C ARG A 2 -14.17 -47.33 14.56
N SER A 3 -13.70 -48.21 13.67
CA SER A 3 -12.29 -48.30 13.26
C SER A 3 -11.82 -47.10 12.43
N VAL A 4 -12.71 -46.54 11.62
CA VAL A 4 -12.47 -45.33 10.81
C VAL A 4 -12.34 -44.11 11.73
N VAL A 5 -13.27 -43.95 12.67
CA VAL A 5 -13.24 -42.87 13.67
C VAL A 5 -11.97 -42.93 14.53
N ARG A 6 -11.52 -44.13 14.93
CA ARG A 6 -10.28 -44.31 15.71
C ARG A 6 -9.04 -43.91 14.90
N ARG A 7 -8.97 -44.31 13.64
CA ARG A 7 -7.87 -43.93 12.72
C ARG A 7 -7.86 -42.43 12.45
N ALA A 8 -9.01 -41.83 12.17
CA ALA A 8 -9.14 -40.38 11.96
C ALA A 8 -8.69 -39.59 13.19
N LYS A 9 -9.10 -39.98 14.40
CA LYS A 9 -8.62 -39.37 15.64
C LYS A 9 -7.10 -39.49 15.78
N ARG A 10 -6.52 -40.66 15.53
CA ARG A 10 -5.06 -40.85 15.61
C ARG A 10 -4.32 -39.91 14.66
N TRP A 11 -4.76 -39.81 13.41
CA TRP A 11 -4.16 -38.91 12.42
C TRP A 11 -4.33 -37.44 12.79
N LEU A 12 -5.48 -37.04 13.33
CA LEU A 12 -5.69 -35.68 13.84
C LEU A 12 -4.67 -35.31 14.93
N TYR A 13 -4.48 -36.19 15.93
CA TYR A 13 -3.51 -35.94 17.00
C TYR A 13 -2.05 -35.92 16.50
N LEU A 14 -1.69 -36.81 15.58
CA LEU A 14 -0.33 -36.88 15.02
C LEU A 14 -0.05 -35.69 14.09
N GLY A 15 -0.99 -35.37 13.21
CA GLY A 15 -0.91 -34.25 12.29
C GLY A 15 -0.80 -32.93 13.03
N HIS A 16 -1.72 -32.64 13.97
CA HIS A 16 -1.65 -31.43 14.79
C HIS A 16 -0.33 -31.34 15.56
N ARG A 17 0.19 -32.46 16.10
CA ARG A 17 1.46 -32.44 16.84
C ARG A 17 2.64 -32.04 15.95
N TRP A 18 2.85 -32.72 14.83
CA TRP A 18 4.06 -32.50 14.03
C TRP A 18 3.98 -31.22 13.19
N LEU A 19 2.84 -30.98 12.54
CA LEU A 19 2.60 -29.72 11.84
C LEU A 19 2.54 -28.55 12.81
N GLY A 20 2.06 -28.77 14.03
CA GLY A 20 2.02 -27.77 15.10
C GLY A 20 3.40 -27.32 15.54
N ILE A 21 4.41 -28.19 15.61
CA ILE A 21 5.78 -27.79 15.99
C ILE A 21 6.36 -26.83 14.95
N ALA A 22 6.32 -27.20 13.67
CA ALA A 22 6.79 -26.35 12.58
C ALA A 22 5.95 -25.06 12.49
N GLY A 23 4.62 -25.18 12.60
CA GLY A 23 3.70 -24.05 12.58
C GLY A 23 3.90 -23.09 13.75
N CYS A 24 4.25 -23.58 14.94
CA CYS A 24 4.52 -22.72 16.10
C CYS A 24 5.79 -21.87 15.90
N LEU A 25 6.82 -22.37 15.21
CA LEU A 25 7.98 -21.54 14.84
C LEU A 25 7.54 -20.39 13.92
N LEU A 26 6.72 -20.71 12.91
CA LEU A 26 6.25 -19.71 11.96
C LEU A 26 5.30 -18.69 12.61
N PHE A 27 4.38 -19.13 13.47
CA PHE A 27 3.52 -18.24 14.24
C PHE A 27 4.31 -17.35 15.20
N ALA A 28 5.31 -17.88 15.91
CA ALA A 28 6.16 -17.06 16.78
C ALA A 28 6.85 -15.95 16.00
N MET A 29 7.43 -16.30 14.85
CA MET A 29 8.04 -15.34 13.92
C MET A 29 7.02 -14.29 13.46
N TRP A 30 5.80 -14.69 13.05
CA TRP A 30 4.75 -13.78 12.60
C TRP A 30 4.23 -12.84 13.69
N PHE A 31 4.08 -13.28 14.94
CA PHE A 31 3.67 -12.39 16.04
C PHE A 31 4.76 -11.37 16.37
N ILE A 32 6.03 -11.79 16.40
CA ILE A 32 7.16 -10.88 16.63
C ILE A 32 7.23 -9.86 15.48
N SER A 33 7.16 -10.33 14.24
CA SER A 33 7.28 -9.46 13.07
C SER A 33 6.07 -8.57 12.85
N GLY A 34 4.88 -9.02 13.24
CA GLY A 34 3.66 -8.21 13.24
C GLY A 34 3.79 -7.01 14.18
N VAL A 35 4.36 -7.20 15.37
CA VAL A 35 4.63 -6.08 16.30
C VAL A 35 5.64 -5.10 15.72
N VAL A 36 6.69 -5.57 15.04
CA VAL A 36 7.66 -4.68 14.37
C VAL A 36 6.97 -3.84 13.28
N MET A 37 6.11 -4.45 12.47
CA MET A 37 5.36 -3.76 11.41
C MET A 37 4.40 -2.68 11.92
N MET A 38 4.01 -2.71 13.20
CA MET A 38 3.20 -1.63 13.79
C MET A 38 3.97 -0.30 13.85
N TYR A 39 5.31 -0.38 13.91
CA TYR A 39 6.17 0.78 14.14
C TYR A 39 7.07 1.12 12.95
N VAL A 40 7.43 0.12 12.14
CA VAL A 40 8.27 0.30 10.97
C VAL A 40 7.55 -0.25 9.75
N ALA A 41 7.10 0.66 8.87
CA ALA A 41 6.51 0.30 7.60
C ALA A 41 7.56 -0.27 6.64
N PHE A 42 7.11 -1.03 5.64
CA PHE A 42 7.98 -1.37 4.52
C PHE A 42 8.23 -0.11 3.68
N PRO A 43 9.46 0.15 3.21
CA PRO A 43 9.80 1.38 2.52
C PRO A 43 8.90 1.65 1.31
N HIS A 44 8.48 2.90 1.20
CA HIS A 44 7.70 3.42 0.09
C HIS A 44 7.99 4.90 -0.02
N TYR A 45 8.07 5.39 -1.25
CA TYR A 45 8.25 6.81 -1.51
C TYR A 45 6.90 7.46 -1.72
N ASP A 46 6.48 8.25 -0.74
CA ASP A 46 5.17 8.91 -0.77
C ASP A 46 5.17 10.22 -1.57
N LYS A 47 4.00 10.83 -1.69
CA LYS A 47 3.81 12.01 -2.53
C LYS A 47 4.48 13.23 -1.91
N GLU A 48 4.41 13.32 -0.59
CA GLU A 48 4.94 14.40 0.24
C GLU A 48 6.48 14.39 0.23
N GLU A 49 7.11 13.23 0.42
CA GLU A 49 8.55 12.99 0.28
C GLU A 49 9.02 13.35 -1.13
N ARG A 50 8.29 12.89 -2.15
CA ARG A 50 8.59 13.21 -3.55
C ARG A 50 8.58 14.70 -3.81
N TRP A 51 7.58 15.43 -3.31
CA TRP A 51 7.51 16.88 -3.48
C TRP A 51 8.59 17.61 -2.67
N ALA A 52 8.90 17.14 -1.46
CA ALA A 52 9.98 17.70 -0.65
C ALA A 52 11.35 17.57 -1.34
N ALA A 53 11.57 16.50 -2.09
CA ALA A 53 12.80 16.21 -2.82
C ALA A 53 12.94 16.90 -4.19
N LEU A 54 11.85 17.40 -4.77
CA LEU A 54 11.89 18.05 -6.08
C LEU A 54 12.42 19.49 -5.98
N PRO A 55 13.21 19.98 -6.95
CA PRO A 55 13.53 21.40 -7.07
C PRO A 55 12.29 22.24 -7.40
N ASP A 56 12.36 23.54 -7.10
CA ASP A 56 11.33 24.49 -7.55
C ASP A 56 11.30 24.55 -9.08
N LEU A 57 10.09 24.60 -9.66
CA LEU A 57 9.90 24.71 -11.10
C LEU A 57 10.48 26.02 -11.63
N THR A 58 11.41 25.90 -12.58
CA THR A 58 11.93 27.06 -13.30
C THR A 58 11.04 27.38 -14.51
N TRP A 59 9.91 28.01 -14.25
CA TRP A 59 8.88 28.33 -15.25
C TRP A 59 9.43 29.08 -16.47
N GLN A 60 10.40 29.98 -16.27
CA GLN A 60 11.00 30.77 -17.35
C GLN A 60 11.84 29.94 -18.33
N ARG A 61 12.22 28.72 -17.96
CA ARG A 61 12.92 27.77 -18.84
C ARG A 61 11.97 26.90 -19.66
N VAL A 62 10.68 26.94 -19.39
CA VAL A 62 9.69 26.15 -20.11
C VAL A 62 9.38 26.86 -21.42
N ALA A 63 9.96 26.37 -22.52
CA ALA A 63 9.76 26.90 -23.86
C ALA A 63 8.73 26.10 -24.67
N LEU A 64 8.51 24.83 -24.30
CA LEU A 64 7.59 23.92 -24.97
C LEU A 64 6.26 23.86 -24.21
N PRO A 65 5.11 24.16 -24.83
CA PRO A 65 3.81 24.00 -24.19
C PRO A 65 3.43 22.49 -24.06
N PRO A 66 2.55 22.12 -23.12
CA PRO A 66 2.23 20.71 -22.86
C PRO A 66 1.64 19.97 -24.06
N ASP A 67 0.94 20.68 -24.94
CA ASP A 67 0.33 20.11 -26.16
C ASP A 67 1.37 19.63 -27.16
N GLN A 68 2.45 20.40 -27.33
CA GLN A 68 3.59 19.97 -28.14
C GLN A 68 4.33 18.79 -27.49
N ALA A 69 4.44 18.77 -26.16
CA ALA A 69 5.02 17.63 -25.45
C ALA A 69 4.22 16.33 -25.70
N MET A 70 2.88 16.42 -25.69
CA MET A 70 1.99 15.32 -26.04
C MET A 70 2.18 14.87 -27.51
N GLN A 71 2.30 15.82 -28.44
CA GLN A 71 2.58 15.51 -29.85
C GLN A 71 3.92 14.78 -30.03
N VAL A 72 4.99 15.29 -29.40
CA VAL A 72 6.32 14.64 -29.40
C VAL A 72 6.22 13.22 -28.82
N ALA A 73 5.50 13.05 -27.71
CA ALA A 73 5.28 11.75 -27.10
C ALA A 73 4.47 10.79 -27.98
N GLY A 74 3.80 11.30 -29.02
CA GLY A 74 2.99 10.52 -29.94
C GLY A 74 1.71 9.98 -29.29
N VAL A 75 1.17 10.71 -28.31
CA VAL A 75 -0.12 10.32 -27.69
C VAL A 75 -1.27 10.80 -28.57
N THR A 76 -2.22 9.91 -28.85
CA THR A 76 -3.39 10.20 -29.69
C THR A 76 -4.60 10.65 -28.87
N HIS A 77 -4.52 10.50 -27.55
CA HIS A 77 -5.57 10.82 -26.59
C HIS A 77 -4.92 11.47 -25.37
N TYR A 78 -5.71 12.20 -24.59
CA TYR A 78 -5.23 12.78 -23.34
C TYR A 78 -4.63 11.67 -22.45
N PRO A 79 -3.37 11.84 -22.00
CA PRO A 79 -2.66 10.81 -21.26
C PRO A 79 -3.29 10.61 -19.88
N ARG A 80 -2.99 9.47 -19.26
CA ARG A 80 -3.41 9.17 -17.88
C ARG A 80 -2.74 10.12 -16.88
N GLU A 81 -1.54 10.57 -17.20
CA GLU A 81 -0.77 11.52 -16.39
C GLU A 81 0.04 12.43 -17.31
N LEU A 82 0.01 13.74 -17.03
CA LEU A 82 0.85 14.75 -17.65
C LEU A 82 1.35 15.70 -16.55
N ARG A 83 2.64 15.59 -16.23
CA ARG A 83 3.30 16.38 -15.18
C ARG A 83 4.48 17.14 -15.73
N LEU A 84 4.61 18.40 -15.33
CA LEU A 84 5.82 19.19 -15.48
C LEU A 84 6.55 19.19 -14.13
N VAL A 85 7.81 18.75 -14.15
CA VAL A 85 8.71 18.67 -12.99
C VAL A 85 10.14 19.02 -13.41
N MET A 86 11.02 19.30 -12.46
CA MET A 86 12.45 19.42 -12.74
C MET A 86 13.13 18.05 -12.79
N LEU A 87 13.97 17.83 -13.80
CA LEU A 87 15.00 16.80 -13.87
C LEU A 87 16.33 17.49 -13.64
N ASP A 88 16.81 17.46 -12.39
CA ASP A 88 17.94 18.28 -11.93
C ASP A 88 17.70 19.78 -12.23
N THR A 89 18.35 20.34 -13.26
CA THR A 89 18.23 21.76 -13.63
C THR A 89 17.35 22.02 -14.86
N GLU A 90 16.79 20.97 -15.46
CA GLU A 90 16.00 21.03 -16.68
C GLU A 90 14.51 20.74 -16.40
N PRO A 91 13.56 21.61 -16.80
CA PRO A 91 12.15 21.27 -16.72
C PRO A 91 11.79 20.21 -17.76
N VAL A 92 11.05 19.18 -17.35
CA VAL A 92 10.63 18.07 -18.21
C VAL A 92 9.15 17.75 -18.02
N TYR A 93 8.49 17.36 -19.12
CA TYR A 93 7.19 16.73 -19.08
C TYR A 93 7.34 15.22 -18.90
N ARG A 94 6.66 14.67 -17.89
CA ARG A 94 6.49 13.23 -17.67
C ARG A 94 5.07 12.84 -18.06
N LEU A 95 4.96 11.95 -19.03
CA LEU A 95 3.71 11.44 -19.57
C LEU A 95 3.55 9.95 -19.24
N LEU A 96 2.33 9.56 -18.85
CA LEU A 96 1.91 8.16 -18.76
C LEU A 96 0.70 7.95 -19.65
N ASP A 97 0.82 7.11 -20.67
CA ASP A 97 -0.32 6.77 -21.51
C ASP A 97 -1.15 5.60 -20.93
N TRP A 98 -2.29 5.31 -21.56
CA TRP A 98 -3.20 4.25 -21.12
C TRP A 98 -2.69 2.83 -21.37
N SER A 99 -1.63 2.66 -22.18
CA SER A 99 -0.92 1.39 -22.35
C SER A 99 0.11 1.11 -21.25
N GLY A 100 0.37 2.12 -20.40
CA GLY A 100 1.39 2.06 -19.35
C GLY A 100 2.77 2.53 -19.81
N ARG A 101 2.91 3.02 -21.04
CA ARG A 101 4.16 3.55 -21.55
C ARG A 101 4.41 4.92 -20.95
N ARG A 102 5.63 5.09 -20.44
CA ARG A 102 6.15 6.33 -19.85
C ARG A 102 7.06 7.03 -20.84
N THR A 103 6.86 8.33 -21.01
CA THR A 103 7.71 9.17 -21.87
C THR A 103 8.12 10.41 -21.10
N THR A 104 9.40 10.75 -21.15
CA THR A 104 9.92 12.01 -20.62
C THR A 104 10.33 12.90 -21.79
N VAL A 105 9.85 14.14 -21.82
CA VAL A 105 10.13 15.11 -22.89
C VAL A 105 10.71 16.36 -22.25
N SER A 106 11.84 16.87 -22.76
CA SER A 106 12.36 18.16 -22.31
C SER A 106 11.34 19.27 -22.59
N ALA A 107 11.06 20.08 -21.58
CA ALA A 107 10.20 21.24 -21.72
C ALA A 107 10.97 22.45 -22.32
N VAL A 108 12.27 22.28 -22.61
CA VAL A 108 13.14 23.32 -23.21
C VAL A 108 13.20 23.16 -24.73
N ASP A 109 13.49 21.95 -25.22
CA ASP A 109 13.78 21.69 -26.64
C ASP A 109 12.90 20.58 -27.27
N GLY A 110 12.04 19.94 -26.48
CA GLY A 110 11.15 18.88 -26.96
C GLY A 110 11.84 17.54 -27.23
N ARG A 111 13.11 17.34 -26.86
CA ARG A 111 13.76 16.03 -27.03
C ARG A 111 13.20 15.00 -26.05
N LYS A 112 13.14 13.73 -26.49
CA LYS A 112 12.80 12.62 -25.60
C LYS A 112 14.01 12.27 -24.73
N ILE A 113 13.75 12.02 -23.45
CA ILE A 113 14.75 11.60 -22.47
C ILE A 113 14.45 10.16 -22.10
N ASP A 114 15.05 9.23 -22.83
CA ASP A 114 14.84 7.80 -22.63
C ASP A 114 15.67 7.26 -21.46
N GLN A 115 16.88 7.79 -21.28
CA GLN A 115 17.79 7.42 -20.19
C GLN A 115 18.50 8.65 -19.62
N VAL A 116 18.89 8.55 -18.35
CA VAL A 116 19.78 9.51 -17.68
C VAL A 116 21.11 8.85 -17.34
N SER A 117 22.19 9.62 -17.39
CA SER A 117 23.51 9.17 -16.96
C SER A 117 23.60 9.08 -15.42
N THR A 118 24.63 8.41 -14.92
CA THR A 118 24.94 8.40 -13.49
C THR A 118 25.15 9.81 -12.93
N ASP A 119 25.83 10.70 -13.66
CA ASP A 119 26.07 12.07 -13.21
C ASP A 119 24.77 12.88 -13.11
N GLN A 120 23.84 12.67 -14.05
CA GLN A 120 22.50 13.26 -13.98
C GLN A 120 21.70 12.71 -12.79
N ALA A 121 21.77 11.40 -12.54
CA ALA A 121 21.13 10.78 -11.38
C ALA A 121 21.70 11.30 -10.04
N LEU A 122 23.02 11.53 -9.97
CA LEU A 122 23.67 12.19 -8.83
C LEU A 122 23.24 13.66 -8.70
N GLY A 123 23.09 14.38 -9.82
CA GLY A 123 22.51 15.73 -9.85
C GLY A 123 21.11 15.76 -9.24
N ILE A 124 20.23 14.86 -9.68
CA ILE A 124 18.87 14.68 -9.12
C ILE A 124 18.95 14.42 -7.61
N ALA A 125 19.81 13.49 -7.16
CA ALA A 125 19.93 13.14 -5.76
C ALA A 125 20.43 14.29 -4.87
N ARG A 126 21.22 15.24 -5.40
CA ARG A 126 21.72 16.41 -4.65
C ARG A 126 20.62 17.38 -4.23
N HIS A 127 19.46 17.38 -4.89
CA HIS A 127 18.32 18.22 -4.52
C HIS A 127 17.53 17.67 -3.34
N HIS A 128 17.75 16.40 -2.98
CA HIS A 128 17.07 15.79 -1.84
C HIS A 128 17.46 16.50 -0.54
N PRO A 129 16.51 16.86 0.36
CA PRO A 129 16.79 17.60 1.59
C PRO A 129 17.84 16.93 2.50
N ALA A 130 17.91 15.60 2.48
CA ALA A 130 18.88 14.82 3.23
C ALA A 130 20.23 14.60 2.50
N ALA A 131 20.44 15.18 1.31
CA ALA A 131 21.69 14.98 0.58
C ALA A 131 22.87 15.67 1.27
N VAL A 132 23.89 14.89 1.66
CA VAL A 132 25.15 15.40 2.24
C VAL A 132 26.31 15.16 1.27
N ALA A 133 26.49 13.90 0.86
CA ALA A 133 27.49 13.49 -0.12
C ALA A 133 26.93 12.36 -0.99
N PRO A 134 26.01 12.66 -1.92
CA PRO A 134 25.43 11.67 -2.81
C PRO A 134 26.49 10.90 -3.59
N ARG A 135 26.42 9.57 -3.55
CA ARG A 135 27.33 8.68 -4.29
C ARG A 135 26.57 7.50 -4.87
N LEU A 136 26.94 7.11 -6.09
CA LEU A 136 26.44 5.86 -6.67
C LEU A 136 26.99 4.69 -5.85
N ILE A 137 26.10 3.82 -5.39
CA ILE A 137 26.45 2.56 -4.75
C ILE A 137 26.57 1.49 -5.83
N GLU A 138 25.50 1.33 -6.62
CA GLU A 138 25.44 0.37 -7.73
C GLU A 138 24.25 0.68 -8.66
N THR A 139 24.15 -0.07 -9.77
CA THR A 139 22.98 -0.06 -10.65
C THR A 139 22.22 -1.37 -10.46
N VAL A 140 21.02 -1.29 -9.92
CA VAL A 140 20.19 -2.43 -9.50
C VAL A 140 19.09 -2.68 -10.52
N ASP A 141 19.02 -3.90 -11.06
CA ASP A 141 17.79 -4.34 -11.73
C ASP A 141 16.74 -4.77 -10.69
N ARG A 142 17.13 -5.59 -9.72
CA ARG A 142 16.22 -6.09 -8.68
C ARG A 142 16.95 -6.40 -7.39
N ASP A 143 16.42 -5.91 -6.27
CA ASP A 143 16.88 -6.24 -4.92
C ASP A 143 15.69 -6.43 -3.95
N GLN A 144 15.97 -6.56 -2.65
CA GLN A 144 14.97 -6.79 -1.60
C GLN A 144 13.94 -5.67 -1.47
N TRP A 145 14.29 -4.43 -1.80
CA TRP A 145 13.46 -3.24 -1.58
C TRP A 145 12.67 -2.86 -2.84
N SER A 146 13.26 -3.12 -4.01
CA SER A 146 12.71 -2.83 -5.34
C SER A 146 12.18 -4.07 -6.08
N VAL A 147 12.00 -5.22 -5.41
CA VAL A 147 11.63 -6.52 -6.03
C VAL A 147 10.34 -6.50 -6.85
N THR A 148 9.36 -5.69 -6.46
CA THR A 148 8.00 -5.70 -7.00
C THR A 148 7.90 -5.20 -8.45
N SER A 149 6.96 -5.75 -9.21
CA SER A 149 6.72 -5.37 -10.61
C SER A 149 6.33 -3.90 -10.84
N ARG A 150 5.89 -3.17 -9.80
CA ARG A 150 5.66 -1.71 -9.90
C ARG A 150 6.90 -0.92 -10.35
N TYR A 151 8.09 -1.49 -10.17
CA TYR A 151 9.36 -0.87 -10.57
C TYR A 151 9.82 -1.25 -11.98
N ASP A 152 9.20 -2.24 -12.64
CA ASP A 152 9.68 -2.80 -13.92
C ASP A 152 9.82 -1.72 -15.01
N ALA A 153 8.90 -0.76 -15.05
CA ALA A 153 8.93 0.35 -16.01
C ALA A 153 10.12 1.31 -15.82
N PHE A 154 10.72 1.34 -14.62
CA PHE A 154 11.77 2.27 -14.22
C PHE A 154 13.17 1.65 -14.25
N ARG A 155 13.25 0.31 -14.32
CA ARG A 155 14.51 -0.44 -14.23
C ARG A 155 15.38 -0.27 -15.49
N PRO A 156 16.72 -0.37 -15.34
CA PRO A 156 17.45 -0.51 -14.06
C PRO A 156 17.44 0.78 -13.24
N LEU A 157 17.70 0.67 -11.94
CA LEU A 157 17.69 1.78 -10.97
C LEU A 157 19.12 2.11 -10.55
N TYR A 158 19.49 3.39 -10.53
CA TYR A 158 20.72 3.84 -9.86
C TYR A 158 20.44 3.92 -8.37
N LEU A 159 21.15 3.09 -7.59
CA LEU A 159 21.09 3.13 -6.12
C LEU A 159 22.11 4.15 -5.63
N ILE A 160 21.63 5.24 -5.02
CA ILE A 160 22.45 6.38 -4.60
C ILE A 160 22.33 6.55 -3.09
N GLY A 161 23.44 6.42 -2.38
CA GLY A 161 23.50 6.77 -0.96
C GLY A 161 23.67 8.26 -0.76
N LEU A 162 22.87 8.89 0.11
CA LEU A 162 22.89 10.34 0.34
C LEU A 162 24.01 10.81 1.30
N GLY A 163 24.58 9.89 2.07
CA GLY A 163 25.67 10.18 3.01
C GLY A 163 25.23 10.87 4.31
N ASP A 164 23.93 10.89 4.60
CA ASP A 164 23.34 11.42 5.81
C ASP A 164 23.41 10.44 6.99
N ALA A 165 23.10 10.94 8.20
CA ALA A 165 23.13 10.16 9.42
C ALA A 165 22.12 9.00 9.42
N ALA A 166 20.97 9.14 8.73
CA ALA A 166 19.97 8.07 8.64
C ALA A 166 20.39 6.96 7.65
N GLY A 167 21.45 7.17 6.86
CA GLY A 167 21.90 6.22 5.84
C GLY A 167 20.85 6.04 4.75
N THR A 168 20.33 7.16 4.24
CA THR A 168 19.29 7.20 3.22
C THR A 168 19.87 6.77 1.87
N GLU A 169 19.15 5.87 1.19
CA GLU A 169 19.48 5.35 -0.13
C GLU A 169 18.29 5.61 -1.06
N LEU A 170 18.54 6.30 -2.17
CA LEU A 170 17.56 6.62 -3.21
C LEU A 170 17.70 5.68 -4.40
N TYR A 171 16.57 5.26 -4.95
CA TYR A 171 16.48 4.54 -6.21
C TYR A 171 16.02 5.50 -7.30
N VAL A 172 16.96 5.94 -8.12
CA VAL A 172 16.70 6.82 -9.26
C VAL A 172 16.53 5.96 -10.51
N ALA A 173 15.39 6.08 -11.19
CA ALA A 173 15.13 5.39 -12.43
C ALA A 173 16.18 5.78 -13.50
N SER A 174 16.87 4.79 -14.07
CA SER A 174 17.76 5.09 -15.21
C SER A 174 16.96 5.60 -16.41
N ARG A 175 15.68 5.19 -16.52
CA ARG A 175 14.72 5.69 -17.51
C ARG A 175 14.04 6.95 -17.01
N GLY A 176 14.40 8.09 -17.57
CA GLY A 176 13.80 9.38 -17.28
C GLY A 176 14.15 10.01 -15.92
N GLY A 177 14.97 9.38 -15.06
CA GLY A 177 15.52 10.05 -13.87
C GLY A 177 14.53 10.39 -12.75
N GLU A 178 13.45 9.61 -12.57
CA GLU A 178 12.53 9.80 -11.45
C GLU A 178 13.04 9.05 -10.21
N ILE A 179 12.97 9.67 -9.02
CA ILE A 179 13.15 8.94 -7.76
C ILE A 179 11.88 8.11 -7.53
N VAL A 180 12.03 6.80 -7.37
CA VAL A 180 10.88 5.87 -7.28
C VAL A 180 10.78 5.14 -5.94
N LEU A 181 11.85 5.14 -5.17
CA LEU A 181 11.94 4.55 -3.85
C LEU A 181 13.07 5.23 -3.08
N ASP A 182 12.88 5.39 -1.79
CA ASP A 182 13.92 5.68 -0.82
C ASP A 182 13.88 4.64 0.31
N THR A 183 15.00 4.48 1.00
CA THR A 183 15.08 3.65 2.21
C THR A 183 16.08 4.26 3.19
N THR A 184 15.80 4.17 4.47
CA THR A 184 16.72 4.50 5.56
C THR A 184 17.32 3.25 6.18
N ARG A 185 18.45 3.40 6.88
CA ARG A 185 19.11 2.27 7.56
C ARG A 185 18.20 1.60 8.59
N GLN A 186 17.40 2.38 9.31
CA GLN A 186 16.48 1.86 10.31
C GLN A 186 15.39 1.01 9.66
N GLU A 187 14.79 1.48 8.57
CA GLU A 187 13.81 0.70 7.83
C GLU A 187 14.42 -0.58 7.29
N ARG A 188 15.62 -0.52 6.70
CA ARG A 188 16.30 -1.70 6.16
C ARG A 188 16.56 -2.75 7.23
N ILE A 189 17.02 -2.35 8.42
CA ILE A 189 17.29 -3.28 9.54
C ILE A 189 15.99 -3.87 10.10
N TRP A 190 15.02 -3.03 10.46
CA TRP A 190 13.82 -3.50 11.15
C TRP A 190 12.90 -4.30 10.24
N ASN A 191 12.88 -4.04 8.93
CA ASN A 191 12.06 -4.84 8.01
C ASN A 191 12.56 -6.29 7.86
N TRP A 192 13.84 -6.60 8.16
CA TRP A 192 14.30 -8.00 8.29
C TRP A 192 13.67 -8.75 9.47
N PHE A 193 13.19 -8.01 10.47
CA PHE A 193 12.44 -8.56 11.60
C PHE A 193 10.93 -8.31 11.50
N GLY A 194 10.50 -7.44 10.58
CA GLY A 194 9.11 -7.03 10.36
C GLY A 194 8.53 -7.57 9.05
N ALA A 195 8.32 -6.70 8.07
CA ALA A 195 7.58 -7.04 6.87
C ALA A 195 8.16 -8.21 6.05
N ILE A 196 9.49 -8.37 6.00
CA ILE A 196 10.12 -9.44 5.22
C ILE A 196 9.70 -10.83 5.73
N PRO A 197 9.92 -11.20 6.99
CA PRO A 197 9.44 -12.49 7.50
C PRO A 197 7.90 -12.54 7.57
N HIS A 198 7.22 -11.44 7.91
CA HIS A 198 5.76 -11.44 8.04
C HIS A 198 5.05 -11.77 6.72
N TRP A 199 5.48 -11.16 5.61
CA TRP A 199 4.90 -11.38 4.29
C TRP A 199 5.60 -12.47 3.47
N ILE A 200 6.65 -13.12 4.03
CA ILE A 200 7.52 -14.05 3.29
C ILE A 200 8.09 -13.36 2.03
N TYR A 201 8.64 -12.16 2.23
CA TYR A 201 8.94 -11.20 1.16
C TYR A 201 10.34 -11.33 0.55
N PHE A 202 11.00 -12.48 0.70
CA PHE A 202 12.35 -12.69 0.21
C PHE A 202 12.42 -12.54 -1.31
N THR A 203 13.44 -11.84 -1.83
CA THR A 203 13.59 -11.52 -3.27
C THR A 203 13.41 -12.75 -4.17
N VAL A 204 14.03 -13.88 -3.82
CA VAL A 204 14.00 -15.13 -4.59
C VAL A 204 12.59 -15.64 -4.86
N LEU A 205 11.66 -15.39 -3.93
CA LEU A 205 10.26 -15.76 -4.04
C LEU A 205 9.43 -14.60 -4.59
N ARG A 206 9.60 -13.40 -4.04
CA ARG A 206 8.74 -12.24 -4.30
C ARG A 206 8.86 -11.69 -5.71
N GLN A 207 9.97 -11.98 -6.40
CA GLN A 207 10.16 -11.66 -7.82
C GLN A 207 9.09 -12.32 -8.72
N ASP A 208 8.56 -13.47 -8.31
CA ASP A 208 7.41 -14.12 -8.93
C ASP A 208 6.18 -13.88 -8.04
N GLY A 209 5.42 -12.83 -8.37
CA GLY A 209 4.21 -12.45 -7.62
C GLY A 209 3.17 -13.58 -7.52
N PRO A 210 2.81 -14.25 -8.62
CA PRO A 210 1.93 -15.41 -8.60
C PRO A 210 2.43 -16.55 -7.69
N LEU A 211 3.70 -16.95 -7.78
CA LEU A 211 4.27 -18.01 -6.94
C LEU A 211 4.29 -17.61 -5.46
N TRP A 212 4.76 -16.40 -5.16
CA TRP A 212 4.74 -15.85 -3.80
C TRP A 212 3.34 -15.91 -3.19
N ARG A 213 2.32 -15.48 -3.94
CA ARG A 213 0.93 -15.53 -3.50
C ARG A 213 0.47 -16.96 -3.19
N GLN A 214 0.82 -17.92 -4.04
CA GLN A 214 0.48 -19.33 -3.81
C GLN A 214 1.17 -19.88 -2.54
N VAL A 215 2.45 -19.58 -2.34
CA VAL A 215 3.18 -20.00 -1.13
C VAL A 215 2.50 -19.46 0.12
N VAL A 216 2.18 -18.15 0.16
CA VAL A 216 1.50 -17.55 1.31
C VAL A 216 0.14 -18.20 1.54
N LEU A 217 -0.68 -18.37 0.49
CA LEU A 217 -2.02 -18.99 0.59
C LEU A 217 -1.99 -20.42 1.13
N TRP A 218 -1.08 -21.27 0.64
CA TRP A 218 -0.99 -22.66 1.07
C TRP A 218 -0.41 -22.80 2.48
N VAL A 219 0.66 -22.06 2.79
CA VAL A 219 1.28 -22.09 4.11
C VAL A 219 0.29 -21.63 5.18
N SER A 220 -0.32 -20.46 5.00
CA SER A 220 -1.30 -19.94 5.97
C SER A 220 -2.58 -20.77 6.01
N GLY A 221 -3.05 -21.31 4.87
CA GLY A 221 -4.19 -22.23 4.82
C GLY A 221 -3.96 -23.52 5.62
N ILE A 222 -2.81 -24.16 5.46
CA ILE A 222 -2.43 -25.35 6.25
C ILE A 222 -2.36 -24.98 7.74
N LEU A 223 -1.71 -23.87 8.09
CA LEU A 223 -1.59 -23.43 9.48
C LEU A 223 -2.94 -23.08 10.12
N MET A 224 -3.89 -22.57 9.34
CA MET A 224 -5.26 -22.36 9.79
C MET A 224 -5.93 -23.69 10.19
N THR A 225 -5.72 -24.77 9.43
CA THR A 225 -6.21 -26.11 9.81
C THR A 225 -5.52 -26.65 11.06
N VAL A 226 -4.23 -26.34 11.26
CA VAL A 226 -3.49 -26.69 12.47
C VAL A 226 -4.04 -25.97 13.70
N ALA A 227 -4.33 -24.66 13.58
CA ALA A 227 -4.95 -23.88 14.65
C ALA A 227 -6.36 -24.41 14.98
N ALA A 228 -7.21 -24.63 13.97
CA ALA A 228 -8.56 -25.15 14.15
C ALA A 228 -8.57 -26.55 14.79
N SER A 229 -7.68 -27.45 14.34
CA SER A 229 -7.51 -28.77 14.95
C SER A 229 -7.00 -28.69 16.39
N GLY A 230 -6.15 -27.72 16.71
CA GLY A 230 -5.66 -27.47 18.07
C GLY A 230 -6.78 -27.06 19.02
N ILE A 231 -7.62 -26.11 18.61
CA ILE A 231 -8.81 -25.69 19.38
C ILE A 231 -9.73 -26.90 19.60
N TRP A 232 -10.02 -27.65 18.53
CA TRP A 232 -10.88 -28.83 18.60
C TRP A 232 -10.33 -29.90 19.55
N ILE A 233 -9.04 -30.24 19.44
CA ILE A 233 -8.37 -31.19 20.35
C ILE A 233 -8.41 -30.66 21.79
N GLY A 234 -8.17 -29.37 21.98
CA GLY A 234 -8.24 -28.73 23.29
C GLY A 234 -9.61 -28.88 23.93
N LEU A 235 -10.68 -28.64 23.17
CA LEU A 235 -12.06 -28.78 23.66
C LEU A 235 -12.38 -30.23 24.04
N LEU A 236 -11.94 -31.20 23.22
CA LEU A 236 -12.07 -32.63 23.52
C LEU A 236 -11.32 -33.06 24.79
N ARG A 237 -10.25 -32.35 25.15
CA ARG A 237 -9.41 -32.61 26.31
C ARG A 237 -9.72 -31.68 27.48
N ALA A 238 -10.64 -30.75 27.33
CA ALA A 238 -11.04 -29.84 28.38
C ALA A 238 -12.09 -30.50 29.28
N GLY A 239 -11.79 -30.62 30.56
CA GLY A 239 -12.70 -31.07 31.62
C GLY A 239 -13.76 -30.02 31.96
N LEU A 240 -14.41 -29.42 30.96
CA LEU A 240 -15.41 -28.36 31.14
C LEU A 240 -16.69 -28.90 31.82
N ARG A 241 -17.09 -30.13 31.50
CA ARG A 241 -18.26 -30.80 32.08
C ARG A 241 -17.95 -31.57 33.37
N ARG A 242 -16.76 -32.17 33.45
CA ARG A 242 -16.26 -32.86 34.65
C ARG A 242 -14.78 -32.55 34.80
N ARG A 243 -14.42 -31.94 35.93
CA ARG A 243 -13.03 -31.64 36.25
C ARG A 243 -12.22 -32.93 36.37
N TYR A 244 -10.94 -32.87 36.03
CA TYR A 244 -10.03 -33.98 36.27
C TYR A 244 -9.88 -34.22 37.78
N ALA A 245 -9.38 -35.39 38.19
CA ALA A 245 -9.17 -35.74 39.60
C ALA A 245 -8.31 -34.70 40.37
N SER A 246 -7.51 -33.90 39.65
CA SER A 246 -6.74 -32.79 40.20
C SER A 246 -7.54 -31.48 40.38
N GLY A 247 -8.84 -31.45 40.10
CA GLY A 247 -9.70 -30.24 40.09
C GLY A 247 -9.53 -29.33 38.87
N ARG A 248 -8.52 -29.58 38.02
CA ARG A 248 -8.15 -28.74 36.87
C ARG A 248 -9.05 -28.99 35.66
N ILE A 249 -9.17 -27.98 34.79
CA ILE A 249 -9.84 -28.07 33.47
C ILE A 249 -8.96 -28.82 32.46
N THR A 250 -7.64 -28.74 32.60
CA THR A 250 -6.68 -29.42 31.71
C THR A 250 -6.10 -30.68 32.38
N PRO A 251 -5.90 -31.78 31.63
CA PRO A 251 -5.21 -32.96 32.13
C PRO A 251 -3.68 -32.77 32.19
N TYR A 252 -3.16 -31.69 31.59
CA TYR A 252 -1.74 -31.48 31.40
C TYR A 252 -1.11 -30.66 32.53
N ARG A 253 0.22 -30.72 32.64
CA ARG A 253 1.06 -29.91 33.55
C ARG A 253 2.21 -29.25 32.79
N GLY A 254 2.80 -28.20 33.37
CA GLY A 254 3.92 -27.47 32.78
C GLY A 254 3.57 -26.83 31.44
N TRP A 255 4.51 -26.85 30.49
CA TRP A 255 4.35 -26.27 29.15
C TRP A 255 3.13 -26.79 28.37
N MET A 256 2.78 -28.08 28.54
CA MET A 256 1.61 -28.65 27.88
C MET A 256 0.29 -28.10 28.47
N ALA A 257 0.28 -27.73 29.75
CA ALA A 257 -0.87 -27.04 30.35
C ALA A 257 -1.01 -25.61 29.81
N TRP A 258 0.10 -24.89 29.69
CA TRP A 258 0.15 -23.56 29.08
C TRP A 258 -0.40 -23.62 27.66
N HIS A 259 0.21 -24.43 26.79
CA HIS A 259 -0.21 -24.58 25.39
C HIS A 259 -1.69 -24.96 25.26
N HIS A 260 -2.21 -25.82 26.13
CA HIS A 260 -3.61 -26.22 26.11
C HIS A 260 -4.57 -25.09 26.53
N ILE A 261 -4.29 -24.38 27.64
CA ILE A 261 -5.18 -23.34 28.16
C ILE A 261 -5.10 -22.09 27.28
N THR A 262 -3.90 -21.62 26.96
CA THR A 262 -3.74 -20.44 26.10
C THR A 262 -4.18 -20.76 24.68
N GLY A 263 -3.96 -21.98 24.18
CA GLY A 263 -4.47 -22.42 22.89
C GLY A 263 -6.00 -22.44 22.81
N LEU A 264 -6.71 -22.67 23.92
CA LEU A 264 -8.18 -22.60 23.95
C LEU A 264 -8.70 -21.15 23.95
N ILE A 265 -8.04 -20.26 24.70
CA ILE A 265 -8.47 -18.87 24.83
C ILE A 265 -7.98 -18.05 23.63
N GLY A 266 -6.66 -18.00 23.43
CA GLY A 266 -6.04 -17.22 22.37
C GLY A 266 -6.07 -17.90 21.01
N GLY A 267 -6.31 -19.21 20.92
CA GLY A 267 -6.37 -19.89 19.62
C GLY A 267 -7.48 -19.38 18.71
N VAL A 268 -8.61 -18.92 19.26
CA VAL A 268 -9.67 -18.26 18.49
C VAL A 268 -9.14 -16.95 17.87
N VAL A 269 -8.40 -16.15 18.64
CA VAL A 269 -7.76 -14.93 18.15
C VAL A 269 -6.76 -15.27 17.05
N VAL A 270 -5.86 -16.23 17.27
CA VAL A 270 -4.89 -16.67 16.24
C VAL A 270 -5.61 -17.13 14.97
N LEU A 271 -6.68 -17.90 15.10
CA LEU A 271 -7.46 -18.40 13.97
C LEU A 271 -8.13 -17.26 13.20
N THR A 272 -8.77 -16.32 13.89
CA THR A 272 -9.39 -15.14 13.27
C THR A 272 -8.35 -14.26 12.58
N TRP A 273 -7.19 -14.06 13.21
CA TRP A 273 -6.10 -13.26 12.66
C TRP A 273 -5.48 -13.90 11.41
N MET A 274 -5.32 -15.23 11.45
CA MET A 274 -4.86 -16.03 10.31
C MET A 274 -5.88 -16.04 9.17
N ALA A 275 -7.15 -16.27 9.46
CA ALA A 275 -8.21 -16.31 8.48
C ALA A 275 -8.35 -14.95 7.77
N SER A 276 -8.33 -13.85 8.52
CA SER A 276 -8.35 -12.50 7.95
C SER A 276 -7.11 -12.21 7.10
N GLY A 277 -5.91 -12.58 7.59
CA GLY A 277 -4.66 -12.45 6.82
C GLY A 277 -4.68 -13.26 5.52
N TRP A 278 -5.24 -14.46 5.56
CA TRP A 278 -5.43 -15.32 4.38
C TRP A 278 -6.37 -14.68 3.35
N LEU A 279 -7.47 -14.04 3.79
CA LEU A 279 -8.39 -13.31 2.91
C LEU A 279 -7.71 -12.11 2.23
N SER A 280 -6.67 -11.54 2.83
CA SER A 280 -5.91 -10.43 2.23
C SER A 280 -5.24 -10.80 0.91
N MET A 281 -4.91 -12.09 0.72
CA MET A 281 -4.33 -12.66 -0.50
C MET A 281 -5.35 -12.89 -1.62
N ASN A 282 -6.61 -12.45 -1.40
CA ASN A 282 -7.70 -12.50 -2.35
C ASN A 282 -7.94 -13.91 -2.93
N PRO A 283 -8.24 -14.91 -2.08
CA PRO A 283 -8.45 -16.29 -2.52
C PRO A 283 -9.62 -16.38 -3.49
N GLY A 284 -9.40 -17.02 -4.64
CA GLY A 284 -10.41 -17.12 -5.70
C GLY A 284 -10.88 -15.77 -6.25
N GLU A 285 -10.12 -14.70 -6.04
CA GLU A 285 -10.43 -13.34 -6.50
C GLU A 285 -11.72 -12.72 -5.91
N ALA A 286 -12.19 -13.23 -4.77
CA ALA A 286 -13.43 -12.80 -4.10
C ALA A 286 -13.51 -11.29 -3.77
N PHE A 287 -12.35 -10.64 -3.60
CA PHE A 287 -12.17 -9.21 -3.31
C PHE A 287 -11.39 -8.48 -4.40
N ALA A 288 -11.49 -8.90 -5.66
CA ALA A 288 -10.82 -8.23 -6.77
C ALA A 288 -11.12 -6.72 -6.76
N ARG A 289 -10.09 -5.91 -6.53
CA ARG A 289 -10.22 -4.44 -6.54
C ARG A 289 -10.41 -3.99 -7.97
N ARG A 290 -11.50 -3.27 -8.21
CA ARG A 290 -11.78 -2.64 -9.50
C ARG A 290 -11.19 -1.23 -9.48
N GLY A 291 -10.09 -1.04 -10.19
CA GLY A 291 -9.57 0.31 -10.46
C GLY A 291 -10.54 1.13 -11.30
N GLU A 292 -10.26 2.42 -11.44
CA GLU A 292 -10.97 3.29 -12.38
C GLU A 292 -10.57 2.90 -13.81
N SER A 293 -11.57 2.60 -14.65
CA SER A 293 -11.31 2.29 -16.05
C SER A 293 -10.97 3.57 -16.82
N ARG A 294 -10.34 3.41 -17.98
CA ARG A 294 -10.08 4.51 -18.92
C ARG A 294 -11.36 5.29 -19.24
N ASP A 295 -12.41 4.58 -19.63
CA ASP A 295 -13.68 5.20 -20.06
C ASP A 295 -14.35 5.98 -18.92
N MET A 296 -14.20 5.51 -17.68
CA MET A 296 -14.68 6.20 -16.49
C MET A 296 -13.93 7.51 -16.27
N LEU A 297 -12.60 7.47 -16.29
CA LEU A 297 -11.77 8.66 -16.10
C LEU A 297 -11.91 9.65 -17.26
N GLN A 298 -12.11 9.17 -18.50
CA GLN A 298 -12.39 10.03 -19.66
C GLN A 298 -13.74 10.74 -19.55
N ARG A 299 -14.79 10.04 -19.13
CA ARG A 299 -16.10 10.66 -18.89
C ARG A 299 -16.05 11.70 -17.79
N TYR A 300 -15.32 11.39 -16.71
CA TYR A 300 -15.09 12.33 -15.61
C TYR A 300 -14.31 13.57 -16.05
N ALA A 301 -13.28 13.36 -16.87
CA ALA A 301 -12.50 14.45 -17.44
C ALA A 301 -13.33 15.34 -18.36
N GLY A 302 -14.30 14.76 -19.09
CA GLY A 302 -15.11 15.47 -20.08
C GLY A 302 -14.30 15.90 -21.32
N HIS A 303 -13.09 15.38 -21.48
CA HIS A 303 -12.17 15.68 -22.58
C HIS A 303 -11.30 14.46 -22.89
N ASN A 304 -10.94 14.28 -24.15
CA ASN A 304 -10.15 13.13 -24.60
C ASN A 304 -9.10 13.48 -25.68
N ALA A 305 -9.23 14.63 -26.35
CA ALA A 305 -8.20 15.06 -27.28
C ALA A 305 -6.89 15.33 -26.53
N PRO A 306 -5.72 15.12 -27.15
CA PRO A 306 -4.42 15.35 -26.52
C PRO A 306 -4.09 16.86 -26.47
N THR A 307 -4.96 17.65 -25.83
CA THR A 307 -4.84 19.10 -25.67
C THR A 307 -5.17 19.53 -24.25
N ILE A 308 -4.54 20.59 -23.77
CA ILE A 308 -4.87 21.33 -22.54
C ILE A 308 -4.92 22.85 -22.80
N ASP A 309 -4.42 23.32 -23.95
CA ASP A 309 -4.38 24.73 -24.36
C ASP A 309 -3.70 25.65 -23.33
N ALA A 310 -2.71 25.12 -22.60
CA ALA A 310 -1.97 25.85 -21.57
C ALA A 310 -0.98 26.84 -22.20
N LYS A 311 -1.05 28.11 -21.80
CA LYS A 311 -0.03 29.13 -22.15
C LYS A 311 1.10 29.20 -21.12
N LEU A 312 0.90 28.55 -19.96
CA LEU A 312 1.82 28.48 -18.82
C LEU A 312 2.04 29.85 -18.15
N PRO A 313 2.22 29.87 -16.81
CA PRO A 313 2.43 31.12 -16.09
C PRO A 313 3.74 31.78 -16.51
N THR A 314 3.68 33.07 -16.81
CA THR A 314 4.85 33.92 -17.03
C THR A 314 5.42 34.47 -15.73
N THR A 315 4.62 34.47 -14.65
CA THR A 315 5.02 34.86 -13.30
C THR A 315 5.61 33.70 -12.52
N LEU A 316 6.64 33.98 -11.71
CA LEU A 316 7.21 32.98 -10.80
C LEU A 316 6.16 32.54 -9.77
N LEU A 317 5.93 31.23 -9.66
CA LEU A 317 5.13 30.62 -8.60
C LEU A 317 6.09 29.96 -7.59
N PRO A 318 6.57 30.70 -6.57
CA PRO A 318 7.58 30.19 -5.64
C PRO A 318 7.07 28.99 -4.84
N GLY A 319 7.94 28.02 -4.56
CA GLY A 319 7.62 26.82 -3.78
C GLY A 319 6.83 25.75 -4.54
N VAL A 320 6.45 25.99 -5.80
CA VAL A 320 5.85 24.97 -6.67
C VAL A 320 6.93 24.08 -7.25
N VAL A 321 6.82 22.78 -7.03
CA VAL A 321 7.81 21.77 -7.45
C VAL A 321 7.28 20.83 -8.54
N GLU A 322 5.95 20.79 -8.72
CA GLU A 322 5.27 19.96 -9.72
C GLU A 322 4.02 20.68 -10.22
N ALA A 323 3.76 20.61 -11.52
CA ALA A 323 2.52 21.07 -12.13
C ALA A 323 1.90 19.93 -12.95
N ARG A 324 0.76 19.42 -12.50
CA ARG A 324 0.02 18.37 -13.19
C ARG A 324 -1.15 18.96 -13.97
N PHE A 325 -1.25 18.62 -15.23
CA PHE A 325 -2.33 19.06 -16.09
C PHE A 325 -3.46 18.02 -16.07
N ALA A 326 -4.69 18.48 -15.90
CA ALA A 326 -5.86 17.61 -15.84
C ALA A 326 -7.10 18.30 -16.40
N TRP A 327 -8.03 17.51 -16.89
CA TRP A 327 -9.39 17.94 -17.21
C TRP A 327 -10.35 17.36 -16.19
N ILE A 328 -11.30 18.17 -15.74
CA ILE A 328 -12.39 17.74 -14.85
C ILE A 328 -13.69 18.38 -15.36
N GLY A 329 -14.65 17.56 -15.79
CA GLY A 329 -15.92 18.04 -16.32
C GLY A 329 -15.78 19.00 -17.51
N GLY A 330 -14.80 18.79 -18.38
CA GLY A 330 -14.51 19.69 -19.51
C GLY A 330 -13.84 21.01 -19.10
N THR A 331 -13.39 21.15 -17.85
CA THR A 331 -12.62 22.31 -17.38
C THR A 331 -11.13 21.95 -17.30
N PRO A 332 -10.24 22.68 -17.97
CA PRO A 332 -8.80 22.45 -17.87
C PRO A 332 -8.26 23.05 -16.56
N LEU A 333 -7.40 22.30 -15.90
CA LEU A 333 -6.76 22.64 -14.63
C LEU A 333 -5.27 22.33 -14.64
N MET A 334 -4.53 23.18 -13.94
CA MET A 334 -3.16 22.95 -13.55
C MET A 334 -3.09 22.76 -12.03
N LEU A 335 -2.87 21.53 -11.58
CA LEU A 335 -2.73 21.17 -10.17
C LEU A 335 -1.26 21.34 -9.76
N LEU A 336 -1.01 22.31 -8.90
CA LEU A 336 0.30 22.70 -8.43
C LEU A 336 0.61 21.99 -7.10
N GLY A 337 1.66 21.17 -7.11
CA GLY A 337 2.25 20.57 -5.91
C GLY A 337 3.31 21.49 -5.32
N HIS A 338 3.21 21.75 -4.02
CA HIS A 338 4.12 22.61 -3.28
C HIS A 338 5.07 21.77 -2.43
N ARG A 339 6.28 22.28 -2.20
CA ARG A 339 7.31 21.62 -1.38
C ARG A 339 6.84 21.29 0.05
N ASP A 340 5.91 22.08 0.58
CA ASP A 340 5.32 21.91 1.92
C ASP A 340 4.25 20.80 2.01
N GLY A 341 4.00 20.06 0.91
CA GLY A 341 2.96 19.03 0.84
C GLY A 341 1.58 19.56 0.43
N ARG A 342 1.39 20.87 0.28
CA ARG A 342 0.12 21.45 -0.15
C ARG A 342 -0.10 21.26 -1.65
N GLN A 343 -1.37 21.15 -2.01
CA GLN A 343 -1.80 21.16 -3.40
C GLN A 343 -2.80 22.28 -3.66
N THR A 344 -2.66 22.97 -4.79
CA THR A 344 -3.60 24.01 -5.24
C THR A 344 -3.96 23.80 -6.69
N ALA A 345 -5.11 24.31 -7.11
CA ALA A 345 -5.51 24.35 -8.51
C ALA A 345 -5.32 25.78 -9.07
N ALA A 346 -4.87 25.83 -10.32
CA ALA A 346 -4.66 27.05 -11.08
C ALA A 346 -5.20 26.90 -12.50
N ASP A 347 -5.48 28.02 -13.15
CA ASP A 347 -5.81 28.03 -14.57
C ASP A 347 -4.54 27.75 -15.40
N PRO A 348 -4.56 26.78 -16.33
CA PRO A 348 -3.41 26.52 -17.21
C PRO A 348 -3.11 27.66 -18.19
N GLU A 349 -4.03 28.60 -18.41
CA GLU A 349 -3.84 29.74 -19.30
C GLU A 349 -2.92 30.81 -18.69
N ASP A 350 -3.16 31.23 -17.44
CA ASP A 350 -2.43 32.35 -16.83
C ASP A 350 -1.78 32.01 -15.48
N GLY A 351 -2.03 30.81 -14.95
CA GLY A 351 -1.55 30.35 -13.65
C GLY A 351 -2.26 30.98 -12.45
N THR A 352 -3.35 31.71 -12.65
CA THR A 352 -4.14 32.29 -11.56
C THR A 352 -4.84 31.19 -10.77
N ALA A 353 -5.07 31.44 -9.48
CA ALA A 353 -5.73 30.47 -8.61
C ALA A 353 -7.13 30.16 -9.13
N LYS A 354 -7.42 28.87 -9.33
CA LYS A 354 -8.71 28.39 -9.84
C LYS A 354 -9.29 27.41 -8.85
N ARG A 355 -10.57 27.55 -8.56
CA ARG A 355 -11.32 26.62 -7.70
C ARG A 355 -12.48 26.06 -8.53
N LEU A 356 -12.55 24.73 -8.63
CA LEU A 356 -13.74 24.08 -9.16
C LEU A 356 -14.89 24.28 -8.18
N SER A 357 -16.07 24.63 -8.71
CA SER A 357 -17.28 24.59 -7.89
C SER A 357 -17.62 23.14 -7.58
N GLU A 358 -18.16 22.90 -6.38
CA GLU A 358 -18.61 21.57 -5.98
C GLU A 358 -19.68 21.04 -6.95
N GLU A 359 -20.51 21.93 -7.52
CA GLU A 359 -21.51 21.60 -8.54
C GLU A 359 -20.89 21.06 -9.82
N THR A 360 -19.83 21.71 -10.35
CA THR A 360 -19.11 21.22 -11.54
C THR A 360 -18.46 19.86 -11.24
N THR A 361 -17.87 19.69 -10.06
CA THR A 361 -17.29 18.41 -9.65
C THR A 361 -18.34 17.31 -9.52
N ILE A 362 -19.52 17.61 -8.97
CA ILE A 362 -20.64 16.67 -8.85
C ILE A 362 -21.21 16.32 -10.23
N ALA A 363 -21.37 17.31 -11.12
CA ALA A 363 -21.84 17.10 -12.48
C ALA A 363 -20.87 16.21 -13.27
N ALA A 364 -19.57 16.47 -13.18
CA ALA A 364 -18.54 15.59 -13.73
C ALA A 364 -18.59 14.20 -13.11
N ALA A 365 -18.74 14.10 -11.78
CA ALA A 365 -18.79 12.82 -11.11
C ALA A 365 -20.01 11.99 -11.52
N ALA A 366 -21.16 12.62 -11.81
CA ALA A 366 -22.35 11.93 -12.29
C ALA A 366 -22.12 11.18 -13.61
N THR A 367 -21.12 11.55 -14.40
CA THR A 367 -20.78 10.85 -15.65
C THR A 367 -19.88 9.63 -15.44
N LEU A 368 -19.38 9.36 -14.22
CA LEU A 368 -18.46 8.24 -13.92
C LEU A 368 -19.08 6.87 -14.20
N LEU A 369 -20.37 6.70 -13.94
CA LEU A 369 -21.13 5.48 -14.16
C LEU A 369 -22.41 5.85 -14.94
N PRO A 370 -22.48 5.60 -16.26
CA PRO A 370 -23.52 6.18 -17.10
C PRO A 370 -24.85 5.42 -16.95
N ASP A 371 -24.77 4.15 -16.57
CA ASP A 371 -25.89 3.23 -16.38
C ASP A 371 -26.37 3.20 -14.92
N ALA A 372 -25.92 4.15 -14.09
CA ALA A 372 -26.26 4.24 -12.67
C ALA A 372 -26.60 5.68 -12.27
N THR A 373 -27.52 5.83 -11.33
CA THR A 373 -27.92 7.12 -10.78
C THR A 373 -27.08 7.46 -9.55
N MET A 374 -26.63 8.71 -9.46
CA MET A 374 -26.00 9.20 -8.24
C MET A 374 -27.06 9.41 -7.14
N VAL A 375 -26.99 8.61 -6.08
CA VAL A 375 -27.95 8.59 -4.96
C VAL A 375 -27.40 9.17 -3.66
N LEU A 376 -26.09 9.40 -3.57
CA LEU A 376 -25.44 9.99 -2.39
C LEU A 376 -24.52 11.13 -2.81
N ARG A 377 -24.60 12.25 -2.07
CA ARG A 377 -23.69 13.38 -2.12
C ARG A 377 -23.43 13.83 -0.70
N GLN A 378 -22.20 13.71 -0.23
CA GLN A 378 -21.87 14.01 1.16
C GLN A 378 -20.47 14.59 1.26
N ARG A 379 -20.37 15.79 1.86
CA ARG A 379 -19.09 16.36 2.26
C ARG A 379 -18.70 15.84 3.64
N LEU A 380 -17.54 15.20 3.72
CA LEU A 380 -16.99 14.67 4.97
C LEU A 380 -15.94 15.64 5.50
N GLU A 381 -16.27 16.31 6.61
CA GLU A 381 -15.37 17.19 7.35
C GLU A 381 -14.54 16.44 8.40
N ARG A 382 -14.93 15.20 8.71
CA ARG A 382 -14.25 14.33 9.66
C ARG A 382 -14.16 12.92 9.11
N TYR A 383 -13.17 12.17 9.58
CA TYR A 383 -13.05 10.76 9.26
C TYR A 383 -14.29 9.97 9.70
N ASP A 384 -14.61 8.94 8.94
CA ASP A 384 -15.69 8.02 9.23
C ASP A 384 -15.21 6.56 9.11
N THR A 385 -16.15 5.64 9.18
CA THR A 385 -15.86 4.21 9.06
C THR A 385 -15.07 3.84 7.81
N TYR A 386 -15.25 4.51 6.67
CA TYR A 386 -14.68 4.10 5.37
C TYR A 386 -13.66 5.08 4.80
N TRP A 387 -13.58 6.29 5.35
CA TRP A 387 -12.58 7.31 5.07
C TRP A 387 -11.88 7.68 6.38
N TYR A 388 -10.79 6.99 6.69
CA TYR A 388 -10.04 7.17 7.94
C TYR A 388 -8.54 7.12 7.68
N GLN A 389 -7.78 7.74 8.59
CA GLN A 389 -6.33 7.67 8.62
C GLN A 389 -5.88 6.52 9.52
N HIS A 390 -4.88 5.79 9.04
CA HIS A 390 -4.11 4.85 9.86
C HIS A 390 -2.63 5.07 9.54
N HIS A 391 -2.00 4.18 8.78
CA HIS A 391 -0.62 4.33 8.32
C HIS A 391 -0.46 5.30 7.14
N ARG A 392 -1.56 5.76 6.54
CA ARG A 392 -1.55 6.74 5.43
C ARG A 392 -2.39 7.93 5.78
N GLN A 393 -1.88 9.12 5.51
CA GLN A 393 -2.65 10.35 5.59
C GLN A 393 -3.77 10.33 4.55
N ARG A 394 -4.92 10.92 4.90
CA ARG A 394 -6.04 11.10 3.97
C ARG A 394 -6.54 12.52 4.11
N SER A 395 -6.71 13.20 2.98
CA SER A 395 -7.18 14.57 2.98
C SER A 395 -8.63 14.68 3.50
N LEU A 396 -8.88 15.79 4.20
CA LEU A 396 -10.19 16.29 4.58
C LEU A 396 -10.23 17.80 4.29
N PRO A 397 -11.39 18.38 3.93
CA PRO A 397 -12.64 17.68 3.65
C PRO A 397 -12.57 16.85 2.36
N VAL A 398 -13.46 15.86 2.24
CA VAL A 398 -13.61 15.06 1.02
C VAL A 398 -15.07 14.98 0.59
N LEU A 399 -15.33 15.10 -0.71
CA LEU A 399 -16.66 14.89 -1.28
C LEU A 399 -16.84 13.40 -1.58
N ARG A 400 -17.82 12.76 -0.93
CA ARG A 400 -18.26 11.40 -1.24
C ARG A 400 -19.49 11.46 -2.13
N VAL A 401 -19.40 10.87 -3.30
CA VAL A 401 -20.55 10.60 -4.17
C VAL A 401 -20.80 9.09 -4.24
N GLY A 402 -22.06 8.68 -4.30
CA GLY A 402 -22.43 7.26 -4.36
C GLY A 402 -23.50 6.97 -5.39
N PHE A 403 -23.44 5.76 -5.94
CA PHE A 403 -24.27 5.29 -7.06
C PHE A 403 -25.12 4.08 -6.66
N ASP A 404 -26.25 3.88 -7.34
CA ASP A 404 -27.15 2.75 -7.20
C ASP A 404 -26.80 1.55 -8.10
N ASP A 405 -25.56 1.49 -8.62
CA ASP A 405 -25.06 0.34 -9.36
C ASP A 405 -25.07 -0.93 -8.48
N PRO A 406 -25.02 -2.14 -9.06
CA PRO A 406 -25.02 -3.38 -8.28
C PRO A 406 -23.92 -3.49 -7.22
N ALA A 407 -22.81 -2.75 -7.37
CA ALA A 407 -21.72 -2.73 -6.39
C ALA A 407 -21.83 -1.58 -5.36
N SER A 408 -22.87 -0.74 -5.47
CA SER A 408 -23.11 0.48 -4.67
C SER A 408 -21.83 1.31 -4.53
N THR A 409 -21.25 1.67 -5.66
CA THR A 409 -19.94 2.28 -5.78
C THR A 409 -19.96 3.69 -5.19
N TRP A 410 -18.93 4.01 -4.40
CA TRP A 410 -18.63 5.35 -3.91
C TRP A 410 -17.33 5.85 -4.52
N PHE A 411 -17.29 7.15 -4.80
CA PHE A 411 -16.06 7.87 -5.13
C PHE A 411 -15.81 8.95 -4.09
N HIS A 412 -14.55 9.13 -3.73
CA HIS A 412 -14.06 10.17 -2.84
C HIS A 412 -13.26 11.15 -3.67
N ILE A 413 -13.68 12.41 -3.67
CA ILE A 413 -13.17 13.47 -4.54
C ILE A 413 -12.67 14.61 -3.67
N ASP A 414 -11.50 15.14 -3.99
CA ASP A 414 -10.98 16.36 -3.38
C ASP A 414 -11.86 17.56 -3.82
N PRO A 415 -12.52 18.27 -2.90
CA PRO A 415 -13.39 19.38 -3.26
C PRO A 415 -12.65 20.63 -3.73
N ALA A 416 -11.34 20.75 -3.47
CA ALA A 416 -10.53 21.89 -3.92
C ALA A 416 -9.96 21.67 -5.32
N THR A 417 -9.57 20.45 -5.65
CA THR A 417 -8.86 20.13 -6.91
C THR A 417 -9.70 19.32 -7.90
N GLY A 418 -10.80 18.70 -7.46
CA GLY A 418 -11.57 17.76 -8.26
C GLY A 418 -10.86 16.40 -8.45
N GLU A 419 -9.76 16.13 -7.75
CA GLU A 419 -9.07 14.85 -7.89
C GLU A 419 -9.88 13.69 -7.32
N LEU A 420 -9.98 12.58 -8.06
CA LEU A 420 -10.46 11.31 -7.53
C LEU A 420 -9.40 10.74 -6.56
N LEU A 421 -9.68 10.83 -5.27
CA LEU A 421 -8.81 10.34 -4.20
C LEU A 421 -9.02 8.86 -3.89
N GLY A 422 -10.17 8.30 -4.25
CA GLY A 422 -10.41 6.87 -4.10
C GLY A 422 -11.78 6.40 -4.54
N ARG A 423 -11.89 5.08 -4.70
CA ARG A 423 -13.11 4.35 -5.03
C ARG A 423 -13.37 3.28 -3.99
N SER A 424 -14.63 3.12 -3.58
CA SER A 424 -15.06 2.09 -2.64
C SER A 424 -16.37 1.45 -3.10
N ASP A 425 -16.36 0.15 -3.36
CA ASP A 425 -17.55 -0.64 -3.65
C ASP A 425 -17.88 -1.61 -2.50
N THR A 426 -18.92 -2.42 -2.66
CA THR A 426 -19.33 -3.41 -1.64
C THR A 426 -18.22 -4.43 -1.35
N SER A 427 -17.40 -4.76 -2.34
CA SER A 427 -16.26 -5.67 -2.16
C SER A 427 -15.18 -5.05 -1.28
N ALA A 428 -14.79 -3.80 -1.55
CA ALA A 428 -13.86 -3.03 -0.74
C ALA A 428 -14.37 -2.81 0.70
N ARG A 429 -15.66 -2.52 0.86
CA ARG A 429 -16.30 -2.37 2.18
C ARG A 429 -16.33 -3.70 2.95
N SER A 430 -16.55 -4.83 2.27
CA SER A 430 -16.48 -6.16 2.88
C SER A 430 -15.05 -6.52 3.27
N TYR A 431 -14.08 -6.25 2.39
CA TYR A 431 -12.66 -6.46 2.63
C TYR A 431 -12.17 -5.70 3.87
N ARG A 432 -12.66 -4.47 4.08
CA ARG A 432 -12.37 -3.71 5.31
C ARG A 432 -12.75 -4.49 6.57
N TRP A 433 -13.94 -5.06 6.62
CA TRP A 433 -14.44 -5.73 7.83
C TRP A 433 -13.92 -7.16 7.99
N LEU A 434 -13.56 -7.82 6.89
CA LEU A 434 -13.06 -9.19 6.90
C LEU A 434 -11.53 -9.28 7.01
N PHE A 435 -10.80 -8.23 6.62
CA PHE A 435 -9.34 -8.15 6.72
C PHE A 435 -8.86 -6.97 7.57
N ASN A 436 -9.06 -5.72 7.14
CA ASN A 436 -8.44 -4.57 7.82
C ASN A 436 -8.82 -4.50 9.31
N ALA A 437 -10.11 -4.68 9.63
CA ALA A 437 -10.59 -4.67 11.01
C ALA A 437 -10.01 -5.82 11.85
N PRO A 438 -10.17 -7.11 11.51
CA PRO A 438 -9.66 -8.21 12.35
C PRO A 438 -8.14 -8.44 12.28
N HIS A 439 -7.47 -8.09 11.17
CA HIS A 439 -6.03 -8.35 11.00
C HIS A 439 -5.16 -7.15 11.38
N SER A 440 -5.55 -5.94 10.98
CA SER A 440 -4.84 -4.71 11.35
C SER A 440 -5.41 -4.06 12.62
N PHE A 441 -6.51 -4.60 13.18
CA PHE A 441 -7.22 -4.01 14.32
C PHE A 441 -7.72 -2.59 14.06
N ASP A 442 -8.02 -2.27 12.79
CA ASP A 442 -8.52 -0.96 12.30
C ASP A 442 -9.99 -0.68 12.66
N PHE A 443 -10.39 -1.01 13.90
CA PHE A 443 -11.72 -0.71 14.41
C PHE A 443 -11.84 0.79 14.72
N PRO A 444 -12.92 1.48 14.29
CA PRO A 444 -13.06 2.93 14.46
C PRO A 444 -12.82 3.42 15.90
N VAL A 445 -13.30 2.67 16.90
CA VAL A 445 -13.12 3.00 18.31
C VAL A 445 -11.64 2.95 18.71
N LEU A 446 -10.89 1.93 18.29
CA LEU A 446 -9.46 1.82 18.64
C LEU A 446 -8.61 2.87 17.91
N LEU A 447 -8.94 3.16 16.65
CA LEU A 447 -8.23 4.18 15.87
C LEU A 447 -8.41 5.59 16.42
N ALA A 448 -9.55 5.87 17.07
CA ALA A 448 -9.80 7.15 17.73
C ALA A 448 -8.96 7.35 19.01
N TYR A 449 -8.43 6.28 19.62
CA TYR A 449 -7.71 6.34 20.89
C TYR A 449 -6.33 5.66 20.79
N ARG A 450 -5.30 6.45 20.49
CA ARG A 450 -3.91 6.05 20.72
C ARG A 450 -3.50 6.41 22.15
N PRO A 451 -2.80 5.54 22.90
CA PRO A 451 -2.15 4.27 22.50
C PRO A 451 -3.00 3.01 22.76
N ALA A 452 -4.33 3.10 22.89
CA ALA A 452 -5.16 1.93 23.22
C ALA A 452 -5.08 0.84 22.14
N TRP A 453 -5.04 1.23 20.85
CA TRP A 453 -4.80 0.31 19.75
C TRP A 453 -3.49 -0.47 19.92
N ASP A 454 -2.39 0.22 20.26
CA ASP A 454 -1.07 -0.40 20.44
C ASP A 454 -1.10 -1.46 21.54
N LEU A 455 -1.69 -1.12 22.69
CA LEU A 455 -1.82 -2.03 23.82
C LEU A 455 -2.62 -3.29 23.45
N VAL A 456 -3.75 -3.13 22.77
CA VAL A 456 -4.61 -4.25 22.37
C VAL A 456 -3.85 -5.19 21.41
N VAL A 457 -3.22 -4.65 20.36
CA VAL A 457 -2.51 -5.47 19.38
C VAL A 457 -1.30 -6.17 20.01
N ILE A 458 -0.55 -5.50 20.89
CA ILE A 458 0.58 -6.11 21.62
C ILE A 458 0.09 -7.24 22.53
N VAL A 459 -0.95 -7.02 23.32
CA VAL A 459 -1.49 -8.06 24.25
C VAL A 459 -1.96 -9.29 23.48
N LEU A 460 -2.65 -9.10 22.36
CA LEU A 460 -3.09 -10.20 21.50
C LEU A 460 -1.91 -10.93 20.84
N SER A 461 -0.89 -10.17 20.41
CA SER A 461 0.35 -10.75 19.87
C SER A 461 1.11 -11.57 20.90
N LEU A 462 1.19 -11.10 22.15
CA LEU A 462 1.78 -11.82 23.27
C LEU A 462 1.01 -13.10 23.59
N ALA A 463 -0.32 -13.06 23.55
CA ALA A 463 -1.14 -14.26 23.73
C ALA A 463 -0.82 -15.32 22.65
N GLY A 464 -0.73 -14.90 21.38
CA GLY A 464 -0.29 -15.74 20.28
C GLY A 464 1.12 -16.30 20.48
N LEU A 465 2.06 -15.44 20.87
CA LEU A 465 3.45 -15.81 21.11
C LEU A 465 3.59 -16.85 22.23
N VAL A 466 2.83 -16.75 23.32
CA VAL A 466 2.84 -17.74 24.40
C VAL A 466 2.34 -19.11 23.91
N ILE A 467 1.32 -19.15 23.05
CA ILE A 467 0.85 -20.40 22.42
C ILE A 467 1.96 -21.00 21.56
N SER A 468 2.59 -20.18 20.73
CA SER A 468 3.65 -20.60 19.82
C SER A 468 4.90 -21.10 20.56
N VAL A 469 5.45 -20.30 21.49
CA VAL A 469 6.64 -20.66 22.26
C VAL A 469 6.42 -21.92 23.09
N SER A 470 5.24 -22.06 23.72
CA SER A 470 4.93 -23.29 24.45
C SER A 470 4.92 -24.53 23.53
N GLY A 471 4.40 -24.40 22.30
CA GLY A 471 4.44 -25.46 21.29
C GLY A 471 5.86 -25.83 20.86
N VAL A 472 6.71 -24.82 20.60
CA VAL A 472 8.12 -25.01 20.25
C VAL A 472 8.88 -25.71 21.38
N VAL A 473 8.72 -25.28 22.63
CA VAL A 473 9.40 -25.90 23.79
C VAL A 473 8.96 -27.36 23.97
N ILE A 474 7.67 -27.67 23.77
CA ILE A 474 7.17 -29.06 23.81
C ILE A 474 7.80 -29.90 22.69
N GLY A 475 7.91 -29.34 21.48
CA GLY A 475 8.56 -30.00 20.34
C GLY A 475 10.04 -30.27 20.57
N TRP A 476 10.79 -29.24 21.00
CA TRP A 476 12.21 -29.34 21.31
C TRP A 476 12.51 -30.42 22.35
N ARG A 477 11.80 -30.39 23.49
CA ARG A 477 11.96 -31.39 24.56
C ARG A 477 11.67 -32.82 24.12
N ARG A 478 10.97 -32.99 23.01
CA ARG A 478 10.63 -34.29 22.44
C ARG A 478 11.63 -34.77 21.39
N LEU A 479 12.33 -33.86 20.72
CA LEU A 479 13.38 -34.20 19.76
C LEU A 479 14.72 -34.49 20.46
N VAL A 480 14.96 -33.87 21.61
CA VAL A 480 16.19 -34.03 22.40
C VAL A 480 16.10 -35.20 23.39
N ARG A 481 14.91 -35.76 23.60
CA ARG A 481 14.71 -37.01 24.35
C ARG A 481 14.59 -38.17 23.38
#